data_AF-A0A314Y757-F1
#
_entry.id   AF-A0A314Y757-F1
#
_cell.length_a   1.000
_cell.length_b   1.000
_cell.length_c   1.000
_cell.angle_alpha   90.00
_cell.angle_beta   90.00
_cell.angle_gamma   90.00
#
_symmetry.space_group_name_H-M   'P 1'
#
loop_
_entity.id
_entity.type
_entity.pdbx_description
1 polymer ?
#
loop_
_entity_poly.entity_id
_entity_poly.type
_entity_poly.pdbx_seq_one_letter_code
_entity_poly.pdbx_strand_id
1 'polypeptide(L)'
;MDSFSNLPEPLLVTIISFLPFKEAARTSLLCKRWRHLWRSTQTIDFNARFFINVDASREVQRQVFLDFVRQWIANYQQATISKFCLALSQPRNSQMVVENCITFSLARNVKHLVLDFSDPTWNEDDFEGPADPTSYDLPLSVYGHEQVLESLTLFSCKFNPSGFKNFGLLKQVSLGWVEVGACTFKALLVNCGCLESLSLKHCWSMENFLRVCGRGLKLKTLVVYKCRFYYPCFAVEAPNLSCLRYTGTLPRFDISRNNRGLDEVELDFGLESVCSCSMADRLYQLFFEVFPMRALTVCTYILQVVSMGEDFIGMEPSFPVTHLTLKTAMHDYEQVGIRYFLNSCPHLETLEIQLGPGRIFHDEYEAPYTGLDPHELWIRHPVVFLCVTHTLREVEIKGFKGTPNEIYVLNYLVTYGRVMEKITVITSGEMSNRGNPTVYRNIAKQALMIESASQNLLFTVL
;
A
#
# COMPACT_ATOMS: atom_id res chain seq x y z
N MET A 1 -37.72 19.66 -0.43
CA MET A 1 -38.12 18.61 0.54
C MET A 1 -36.97 17.65 0.65
N ASP A 2 -36.42 17.53 1.85
CA ASP A 2 -35.22 16.75 2.12
C ASP A 2 -35.62 15.28 2.30
N SER A 3 -35.31 14.40 1.33
CA SER A 3 -35.76 13.01 1.32
C SER A 3 -35.29 12.19 2.53
N PHE A 4 -34.27 12.67 3.24
CA PHE A 4 -33.75 12.06 4.46
C PHE A 4 -34.53 12.45 5.73
N SER A 5 -35.38 13.47 5.68
CA SER A 5 -36.12 13.95 6.85
C SER A 5 -37.15 12.95 7.39
N ASN A 6 -37.62 12.03 6.55
CA ASN A 6 -38.62 11.00 6.88
C ASN A 6 -38.02 9.69 7.42
N LEU A 7 -36.69 9.53 7.44
CA LEU A 7 -36.07 8.29 7.92
C LEU A 7 -36.11 8.20 9.46
N PRO A 8 -36.42 7.03 10.03
CA PRO A 8 -36.22 6.73 11.45
C PRO A 8 -34.79 6.99 11.93
N GLU A 9 -34.65 7.47 13.17
CA GLU A 9 -33.35 7.79 13.76
C GLU A 9 -32.34 6.62 13.76
N PRO A 10 -32.74 5.37 14.04
CA PRO A 10 -31.83 4.22 13.92
C PRO A 10 -31.21 4.08 12.53
N LEU A 11 -31.99 4.31 11.46
CA LEU A 11 -31.49 4.23 10.09
C LEU A 11 -30.53 5.36 9.77
N LEU A 12 -30.76 6.56 10.32
CA LEU A 12 -29.83 7.68 10.18
C LEU A 12 -28.50 7.40 10.89
N VAL A 13 -28.52 6.82 12.08
CA VAL A 13 -27.29 6.39 12.79
C VAL A 13 -26.55 5.32 11.99
N THR A 14 -27.26 4.36 11.40
CA THR A 14 -26.66 3.37 10.51
C THR A 14 -25.99 4.02 9.30
N ILE A 15 -26.65 4.95 8.61
CA ILE A 15 -26.07 5.68 7.47
C ILE A 15 -24.80 6.43 7.90
N ILE A 16 -24.85 7.17 9.01
CA ILE A 16 -23.71 7.95 9.51
C ILE A 16 -22.56 7.04 9.95
N SER A 17 -22.84 5.83 10.45
CA SER A 17 -21.81 4.88 10.85
C SER A 17 -20.94 4.36 9.69
N PHE A 18 -21.42 4.49 8.45
CA PHE A 18 -20.65 4.19 7.24
C PHE A 18 -19.77 5.35 6.78
N LEU A 19 -19.95 6.56 7.33
CA LEU A 19 -19.13 7.71 6.98
C LEU A 19 -17.85 7.74 7.82
N PRO A 20 -16.72 8.22 7.26
CA PRO A 20 -15.54 8.56 8.06
C PRO A 20 -15.94 9.52 9.19
N PHE A 21 -15.36 9.36 10.38
CA PHE A 21 -15.75 10.10 11.59
C PHE A 21 -15.86 11.62 11.37
N LYS A 22 -14.93 12.20 10.61
CA LYS A 22 -14.96 13.62 10.23
C LYS A 22 -16.18 13.98 9.38
N GLU A 23 -16.48 13.18 8.36
CA GLU A 23 -17.64 13.40 7.49
C GLU A 23 -18.95 13.14 8.23
N ALA A 24 -18.98 12.12 9.10
CA ALA A 24 -20.06 11.91 10.06
C ALA A 24 -20.30 13.17 10.92
N ALA A 25 -19.24 13.74 11.50
CA ALA A 25 -19.34 14.99 12.26
C ALA A 25 -19.83 16.16 11.40
N ARG A 26 -19.44 16.27 10.13
CA ARG A 26 -19.93 17.32 9.21
C ARG A 26 -21.43 17.21 8.92
N THR A 27 -22.02 16.02 8.97
CA THR A 27 -23.48 15.87 8.84
C THR A 27 -24.26 16.63 9.92
N SER A 28 -23.63 16.98 11.05
CA SER A 28 -24.22 17.84 12.09
C SER A 28 -24.63 19.24 11.61
N LEU A 29 -24.12 19.67 10.45
CA LEU A 29 -24.44 20.95 9.82
C LEU A 29 -25.69 20.89 8.93
N LEU A 30 -26.17 19.68 8.58
CA LEU A 30 -27.29 19.51 7.64
C LEU A 30 -28.60 19.98 8.24
N CYS A 31 -28.94 19.51 9.45
CA CYS A 31 -30.05 20.06 10.22
C CYS A 31 -29.96 19.68 11.71
N LYS A 32 -30.83 20.27 12.55
CA LYS A 32 -30.84 20.08 14.01
C LYS A 32 -30.87 18.60 14.42
N ARG A 33 -31.59 17.76 13.68
CA ARG A 33 -31.72 16.32 13.97
C ARG A 33 -30.39 15.57 13.83
N TRP A 34 -29.55 15.95 12.88
CA TRP A 34 -28.26 15.29 12.62
C TRP A 34 -27.15 15.76 13.56
N ARG A 35 -27.39 16.85 14.29
CA ARG A 35 -26.40 17.50 15.16
C ARG A 35 -25.78 16.54 16.19
N HIS A 36 -26.55 15.55 16.63
CA HIS A 36 -26.16 14.63 17.69
C HIS A 36 -25.94 13.19 17.21
N LEU A 37 -26.40 12.81 16.01
CA LEU A 37 -26.41 11.43 15.54
C LEU A 37 -25.01 10.85 15.33
N TRP A 38 -24.07 11.67 14.88
CA TRP A 38 -22.67 11.26 14.71
C TRP A 38 -21.98 10.92 16.05
N ARG A 39 -22.54 11.36 17.19
CA ARG A 39 -22.04 10.96 18.51
C ARG A 39 -22.45 9.53 18.90
N SER A 40 -23.37 8.93 18.16
CA SER A 40 -23.78 7.53 18.33
C SER A 40 -22.94 6.56 17.49
N THR A 41 -21.91 7.04 16.78
CA THR A 41 -21.03 6.14 16.02
C THR A 41 -20.19 5.28 16.95
N GLN A 42 -19.93 4.04 16.52
CA GLN A 42 -19.04 3.11 17.22
C GLN A 42 -17.61 3.13 16.65
N THR A 43 -17.40 3.86 15.55
CA THR A 43 -16.10 4.15 14.96
C THR A 43 -15.70 5.57 15.35
N ILE A 44 -14.62 5.70 16.10
CA ILE A 44 -14.11 6.96 16.63
C ILE A 44 -12.72 7.19 16.05
N ASP A 45 -12.51 8.38 15.49
CA ASP A 45 -11.21 8.77 14.92
C ASP A 45 -10.79 10.15 15.45
N PHE A 46 -10.00 10.12 16.51
CA PHE A 46 -9.39 11.30 17.10
C PHE A 46 -8.02 11.51 16.50
N ASN A 47 -7.97 12.34 15.47
CA ASN A 47 -6.73 12.63 14.76
C ASN A 47 -6.40 14.12 14.83
N ALA A 48 -5.33 14.45 15.56
CA ALA A 48 -4.85 15.82 15.71
C ALA A 48 -4.45 16.44 14.38
N ARG A 49 -4.07 15.64 13.37
CA ARG A 49 -3.75 16.11 12.00
C ARG A 49 -4.96 16.73 11.29
N PHE A 50 -6.18 16.56 11.80
CA PHE A 50 -7.36 17.23 11.27
C PHE A 50 -7.61 18.62 11.87
N PHE A 51 -6.89 18.99 12.93
CA PHE A 51 -7.05 20.24 13.66
C PHE A 51 -5.96 21.26 13.26
N ILE A 52 -5.72 21.40 11.96
CA ILE A 52 -4.73 22.34 11.42
C ILE A 52 -5.39 23.72 11.24
N ASN A 53 -4.80 24.75 11.85
CA ASN A 53 -5.18 26.15 11.65
C ASN A 53 -3.93 26.98 11.37
N VAL A 54 -3.78 27.45 10.13
CA VAL A 54 -2.57 28.14 9.65
C VAL A 54 -2.26 29.41 10.48
N ASP A 55 -3.28 30.04 11.07
CA ASP A 55 -3.14 31.26 11.86
C ASP A 55 -2.84 31.00 13.35
N ALA A 56 -2.80 29.74 13.78
CA ALA A 56 -2.59 29.37 15.19
C ALA A 56 -1.30 28.55 15.38
N SER A 57 -0.64 28.73 16.53
CA SER A 57 0.53 27.93 16.89
C SER A 57 0.16 26.45 17.07
N ARG A 58 1.15 25.56 16.96
CA ARG A 58 0.96 24.11 17.12
C ARG A 58 0.43 23.74 18.51
N GLU A 59 0.85 24.47 19.54
CA GLU A 59 0.40 24.29 20.92
C GLU A 59 -1.07 24.63 21.08
N VAL A 60 -1.53 25.73 20.46
CA VAL A 60 -2.94 26.14 20.48
C VAL A 60 -3.80 25.12 19.74
N GLN A 61 -3.40 24.71 18.53
CA GLN A 61 -4.08 23.66 17.76
C GLN A 61 -4.22 22.37 18.56
N ARG A 62 -3.13 21.96 19.21
CA ARG A 62 -3.11 20.78 20.08
C ARG A 62 -4.09 20.93 21.24
N GLN A 63 -4.11 22.07 21.91
CA GLN A 63 -5.02 22.29 23.04
C GLN A 63 -6.49 22.22 22.60
N VAL A 64 -6.84 22.83 21.46
CA VAL A 64 -8.19 22.75 20.86
C VAL A 64 -8.58 21.29 20.60
N PHE A 65 -7.68 20.49 20.03
CA PHE A 65 -7.90 19.07 19.82
C PHE A 65 -8.14 18.33 21.15
N LEU A 66 -7.31 18.55 22.17
CA LEU A 66 -7.44 17.89 23.47
C LEU A 66 -8.76 18.28 24.17
N ASP A 67 -9.18 19.54 24.07
CA ASP A 67 -10.44 20.01 24.63
C ASP A 67 -11.64 19.40 23.92
N PHE A 68 -11.58 19.27 22.59
CA PHE A 68 -12.56 18.52 21.82
C PHE A 68 -12.64 17.06 22.29
N VAL A 69 -11.51 16.37 22.42
CA VAL A 69 -11.47 14.96 22.86
C VAL A 69 -12.08 14.80 24.25
N ARG A 70 -11.70 15.66 25.22
CA ARG A 70 -12.25 15.64 26.59
C ARG A 70 -13.76 15.81 26.59
N GLN A 71 -14.26 16.83 25.87
CA GLN A 71 -15.70 17.08 25.76
C GLN A 71 -16.43 15.93 25.08
N TRP A 72 -15.83 15.34 24.05
CA TRP A 72 -16.45 14.23 23.34
C TRP A 72 -16.58 12.99 24.22
N ILE A 73 -15.50 12.60 24.90
CA ILE A 73 -15.47 11.47 25.83
C ILE A 73 -16.50 11.64 26.95
N ALA A 74 -16.61 12.84 27.52
CA ALA A 74 -17.57 13.15 28.59
C ALA A 74 -19.04 13.01 28.13
N ASN A 75 -19.30 13.15 26.84
CA ASN A 75 -20.65 13.12 26.27
C ASN A 75 -20.97 11.82 25.51
N TYR A 76 -20.08 10.83 25.52
CA TYR A 76 -20.30 9.58 24.80
C TYR A 76 -21.19 8.62 25.59
N GLN A 77 -22.32 8.25 24.99
CA GLN A 77 -23.38 7.48 25.68
C GLN A 77 -23.42 6.01 25.28
N GLN A 78 -22.72 5.58 24.23
CA GLN A 78 -22.79 4.19 23.78
C GLN A 78 -21.96 3.28 24.70
N ALA A 79 -22.47 2.07 24.91
CA ALA A 79 -21.84 1.07 25.78
C ALA A 79 -20.59 0.43 25.14
N THR A 80 -20.50 0.43 23.81
CA THR A 80 -19.44 -0.27 23.08
C THR A 80 -18.85 0.59 21.97
N ILE A 81 -17.56 0.40 21.71
CA ILE A 81 -16.82 1.00 20.59
C ILE A 81 -16.33 -0.13 19.69
N SER A 82 -16.55 -0.05 18.38
CA SER A 82 -16.03 -1.06 17.44
C SER A 82 -14.58 -0.75 17.08
N LYS A 83 -14.29 0.51 16.73
CA LYS A 83 -12.95 0.99 16.36
C LYS A 83 -12.64 2.31 17.04
N PHE A 84 -11.48 2.39 17.67
CA PHE A 84 -10.96 3.60 18.29
C PHE A 84 -9.61 3.95 17.68
N CYS A 85 -9.49 5.15 17.14
CA CYS A 85 -8.24 5.70 16.63
C CYS A 85 -7.87 6.96 17.41
N LEU A 86 -6.62 6.99 17.87
CA LEU A 86 -6.00 8.14 18.52
C LEU A 86 -4.68 8.43 17.81
N ALA A 87 -4.64 9.53 17.07
CA ALA A 87 -3.46 9.99 16.34
C ALA A 87 -3.01 11.38 16.81
N LEU A 88 -1.80 11.46 17.39
CA LEU A 88 -1.16 12.71 17.81
C LEU A 88 0.35 12.53 17.99
N SER A 89 1.16 13.50 17.56
CA SER A 89 2.60 13.45 17.84
C SER A 89 2.91 13.79 19.31
N GLN A 90 4.09 13.42 19.80
CA GLN A 90 4.58 13.74 21.15
C GLN A 90 3.55 13.45 22.28
N PRO A 91 3.10 12.21 22.44
CA PRO A 91 2.04 11.84 23.39
C PRO A 91 2.36 12.20 24.85
N ARG A 92 3.65 12.26 25.23
CA ARG A 92 4.09 12.66 26.59
C ARG A 92 3.60 14.04 27.02
N ASN A 93 3.49 14.99 26.08
CA ASN A 93 2.99 16.34 26.37
C ASN A 93 1.50 16.35 26.77
N SER A 94 0.81 15.21 26.66
CA SER A 94 -0.62 15.07 26.93
C SER A 94 -0.96 13.71 27.53
N GLN A 95 -0.02 13.15 28.30
CA GLN A 95 -0.08 11.77 28.81
C GLN A 95 -1.42 11.43 29.49
N MET A 96 -1.91 12.29 30.38
CA MET A 96 -3.19 12.08 31.08
C MET A 96 -4.38 11.95 30.11
N VAL A 97 -4.40 12.73 29.02
CA VAL A 97 -5.49 12.64 28.03
C VAL A 97 -5.35 11.35 27.22
N VAL A 98 -4.13 10.98 26.84
CA VAL A 98 -3.85 9.72 26.12
C VAL A 98 -4.27 8.51 26.95
N GLU A 99 -3.89 8.47 28.23
CA GLU A 99 -4.27 7.39 29.16
C GLU A 99 -5.79 7.33 29.35
N ASN A 100 -6.45 8.49 29.50
CA ASN A 100 -7.91 8.55 29.60
C ASN A 100 -8.59 8.04 28.33
N CYS A 101 -8.09 8.39 27.14
CA CYS A 101 -8.60 7.88 25.86
C CYS A 101 -8.48 6.36 25.75
N ILE A 102 -7.31 5.81 26.09
CA ILE A 102 -7.07 4.38 26.05
C ILE A 102 -8.00 3.68 27.04
N THR A 103 -8.02 4.10 28.29
CA THR A 103 -8.88 3.53 29.35
C THR A 103 -10.36 3.60 28.97
N PHE A 104 -10.80 4.73 28.41
CA PHE A 104 -12.16 4.92 27.92
C PHE A 104 -12.53 3.90 26.83
N SER A 105 -11.63 3.68 25.86
CA SER A 105 -11.86 2.74 24.75
C SER A 105 -11.92 1.28 25.23
N LEU A 106 -11.02 0.89 26.15
CA LEU A 106 -10.98 -0.45 26.72
C LEU A 106 -12.23 -0.74 27.55
N ALA A 107 -12.67 0.21 28.38
CA ALA A 107 -13.90 0.11 29.17
C ALA A 107 -15.17 -0.07 28.31
N ARG A 108 -15.09 0.17 27.00
CA ARG A 108 -16.17 0.02 26.02
C ARG A 108 -15.90 -1.12 25.04
N ASN A 109 -15.08 -2.08 25.44
CA ASN A 109 -14.82 -3.32 24.70
C ASN A 109 -14.38 -3.08 23.25
N VAL A 110 -13.44 -2.14 23.06
CA VAL A 110 -12.91 -1.84 21.73
C VAL A 110 -12.34 -3.08 21.04
N LYS A 111 -12.74 -3.31 19.78
CA LYS A 111 -12.26 -4.44 18.97
C LYS A 111 -11.05 -4.05 18.12
N HIS A 112 -11.03 -2.83 17.59
CA HIS A 112 -9.95 -2.32 16.75
C HIS A 112 -9.33 -1.08 17.39
N LEU A 113 -8.13 -1.23 17.94
CA LEU A 113 -7.40 -0.15 18.60
C LEU A 113 -6.27 0.36 17.70
N VAL A 114 -6.28 1.66 17.41
CA VAL A 114 -5.23 2.35 16.64
C VAL A 114 -4.64 3.46 17.49
N LEU A 115 -3.35 3.34 17.79
CA LEU A 115 -2.55 4.36 18.46
C LEU A 115 -1.45 4.81 17.50
N ASP A 116 -1.58 6.03 16.97
CA ASP A 116 -0.60 6.61 16.06
C ASP A 116 0.08 7.83 16.66
N PHE A 117 1.29 7.63 17.16
CA PHE A 117 2.08 8.69 17.78
C PHE A 117 3.17 9.25 16.87
N SER A 118 3.16 8.89 15.58
CA SER A 118 4.17 9.32 14.61
C SER A 118 4.10 10.83 14.35
N ASP A 119 5.26 11.46 14.25
CA ASP A 119 5.35 12.87 13.90
C ASP A 119 5.16 13.06 12.39
N PRO A 120 4.19 13.86 11.92
CA PRO A 120 4.00 14.11 10.50
C PRO A 120 5.17 14.84 9.84
N THR A 121 6.12 15.41 10.60
CA THR A 121 7.32 16.02 10.03
C THR A 121 8.46 15.04 9.78
N TRP A 122 8.31 13.76 10.18
CA TRP A 122 9.34 12.77 9.89
C TRP A 122 9.43 12.52 8.39
N ASN A 123 10.66 12.59 7.89
CA ASN A 123 10.91 12.22 6.51
C ASN A 123 10.85 10.69 6.38
N GLU A 124 9.90 10.21 5.59
CA GLU A 124 9.71 8.79 5.31
C GLU A 124 10.90 8.16 4.55
N ASP A 125 11.71 8.99 3.88
CA ASP A 125 12.83 8.59 3.03
C ASP A 125 14.21 8.81 3.70
N ASP A 126 14.24 9.45 4.87
CA ASP A 126 15.48 9.58 5.64
C ASP A 126 15.85 8.22 6.25
N PHE A 127 17.10 7.78 6.07
CA PHE A 127 17.62 6.49 6.55
C PHE A 127 18.33 6.58 7.90
N GLU A 128 18.72 7.77 8.35
CA GLU A 128 19.22 7.97 9.71
C GLU A 128 18.04 7.95 10.69
N GLY A 129 16.92 8.53 10.28
CA GLY A 129 15.67 8.57 11.03
C GLY A 129 15.74 9.40 12.31
N PRO A 130 14.61 9.45 13.04
CA PRO A 130 14.56 10.21 14.27
C PRO A 130 15.50 9.58 15.30
N ALA A 131 16.26 10.41 16.04
CA ALA A 131 17.18 9.96 17.08
C ALA A 131 16.52 9.15 18.21
N ASP A 132 15.20 9.28 18.40
CA ASP A 132 14.35 8.39 19.20
C ASP A 132 12.89 8.52 18.75
N PRO A 133 12.40 7.68 17.81
CA PRO A 133 11.04 7.79 17.31
C PRO A 133 10.01 7.35 18.37
N THR A 134 10.43 6.67 19.44
CA THR A 134 9.52 5.89 20.28
C THR A 134 9.50 6.41 21.70
N SER A 135 8.63 7.38 21.98
CA SER A 135 8.57 8.02 23.31
C SER A 135 7.51 7.45 24.25
N TYR A 136 6.56 6.63 23.80
CA TYR A 136 5.42 6.23 24.63
C TYR A 136 5.27 4.72 24.77
N ASP A 137 5.22 4.23 26.01
CA ASP A 137 5.00 2.83 26.34
C ASP A 137 3.51 2.47 26.30
N LEU A 138 3.19 1.36 25.65
CA LEU A 138 1.85 0.80 25.58
C LEU A 138 1.38 0.46 27.00
N PRO A 139 0.25 1.03 27.47
CA PRO A 139 -0.22 0.82 28.83
C PRO A 139 -0.53 -0.65 29.13
N LEU A 140 -0.28 -1.06 30.38
CA LEU A 140 -0.51 -2.44 30.83
C LEU A 140 -1.96 -2.91 30.63
N SER A 141 -2.92 -1.98 30.71
CA SER A 141 -4.35 -2.23 30.51
C SER A 141 -4.67 -2.77 29.11
N VAL A 142 -3.86 -2.47 28.09
CA VAL A 142 -4.07 -2.96 26.73
C VAL A 142 -3.76 -4.46 26.62
N TYR A 143 -2.73 -4.94 27.33
CA TYR A 143 -2.40 -6.37 27.33
C TYR A 143 -3.45 -7.22 28.04
N GLY A 144 -4.24 -6.63 28.93
CA GLY A 144 -5.39 -7.26 29.60
C GLY A 144 -6.69 -7.25 28.78
N HIS A 145 -6.63 -6.83 27.51
CA HIS A 145 -7.77 -6.77 26.59
C HIS A 145 -7.76 -7.90 25.56
N GLU A 146 -7.08 -9.01 25.87
CA GLU A 146 -6.75 -10.10 24.96
C GLU A 146 -7.96 -10.90 24.44
N GLN A 147 -9.08 -10.88 25.17
CA GLN A 147 -10.30 -11.63 24.85
C GLN A 147 -11.24 -10.90 23.88
N VAL A 148 -10.97 -9.64 23.55
CA VAL A 148 -11.87 -8.80 22.74
C VAL A 148 -11.15 -8.19 21.54
N LEU A 149 -9.85 -7.91 21.65
CA LEU A 149 -9.11 -7.19 20.62
C LEU A 149 -8.93 -8.04 19.35
N GLU A 150 -9.46 -7.53 18.23
CA GLU A 150 -9.40 -8.16 16.90
C GLU A 150 -8.34 -7.50 15.99
N SER A 151 -8.04 -6.21 16.21
CA SER A 151 -6.98 -5.48 15.49
C SER A 151 -6.22 -4.53 16.40
N LEU A 152 -4.90 -4.47 16.23
CA LEU A 152 -4.02 -3.56 16.95
C LEU A 152 -3.05 -2.85 15.98
N THR A 153 -3.10 -1.52 15.99
CA THR A 153 -2.17 -0.68 15.24
C THR A 153 -1.38 0.21 16.20
N LEU A 154 -0.06 0.11 16.16
CA LEU A 154 0.86 0.84 17.04
C LEU A 154 1.93 1.54 16.22
N PHE A 155 1.85 2.87 16.12
CA PHE A 155 2.85 3.67 15.43
C PHE A 155 3.58 4.54 16.45
N SER A 156 4.92 4.51 16.46
CA SER A 156 5.73 5.28 17.41
C SER A 156 5.39 4.96 18.90
N CYS A 157 5.02 3.71 19.18
CA CYS A 157 4.62 3.24 20.51
C CYS A 157 5.45 2.03 20.92
N LYS A 158 6.21 2.16 22.03
CA LYS A 158 6.98 1.06 22.63
C LYS A 158 6.00 0.04 23.22
N PHE A 159 6.28 -1.24 23.05
CA PHE A 159 5.48 -2.30 23.64
C PHE A 159 6.37 -3.45 24.08
N ASN A 160 5.90 -4.21 25.07
CA ASN A 160 6.55 -5.42 25.55
C ASN A 160 5.98 -6.62 24.79
N PRO A 161 6.77 -7.29 23.93
CA PRO A 161 6.27 -8.41 23.15
C PRO A 161 5.80 -9.59 24.02
N SER A 162 6.45 -9.80 25.16
CA SER A 162 6.07 -10.87 26.11
C SER A 162 4.74 -10.61 26.82
N GLY A 163 4.22 -9.38 26.73
CA GLY A 163 2.92 -9.00 27.28
C GLY A 163 1.74 -9.54 26.48
N PHE A 164 1.91 -9.81 25.18
CA PHE A 164 0.89 -10.48 24.38
C PHE A 164 0.82 -11.94 24.80
N LYS A 165 -0.06 -12.30 25.74
CA LYS A 165 -0.31 -13.68 26.15
C LYS A 165 -1.77 -14.00 25.88
N ASN A 166 -2.05 -15.04 25.09
CA ASN A 166 -3.41 -15.52 24.80
C ASN A 166 -4.30 -14.53 24.01
N PHE A 167 -3.75 -13.78 23.07
CA PHE A 167 -4.53 -12.94 22.15
C PHE A 167 -5.21 -13.81 21.07
N GLY A 168 -6.26 -14.51 21.49
CA GLY A 168 -6.95 -15.52 20.67
C GLY A 168 -7.82 -14.95 19.56
N LEU A 169 -8.22 -13.67 19.64
CA LEU A 169 -9.05 -13.01 18.63
C LEU A 169 -8.27 -12.04 17.73
N LEU A 170 -7.02 -11.75 18.04
CA LEU A 170 -6.22 -10.76 17.32
C LEU A 170 -5.88 -11.28 15.93
N LYS A 171 -6.50 -10.69 14.91
CA LYS A 171 -6.36 -11.05 13.50
C LYS A 171 -5.43 -10.12 12.74
N GLN A 172 -5.28 -8.88 13.20
CA GLN A 172 -4.53 -7.86 12.47
C GLN A 172 -3.59 -7.12 13.41
N VAL A 173 -2.31 -7.08 13.04
CA VAL A 173 -1.30 -6.29 13.73
C VAL A 173 -0.60 -5.39 12.72
N SER A 174 -0.61 -4.09 12.98
CA SER A 174 0.15 -3.12 12.19
C SER A 174 1.09 -2.35 13.11
N LEU A 175 2.39 -2.50 12.88
CA LEU A 175 3.43 -1.80 13.61
C LEU A 175 4.05 -0.76 12.70
N GLY A 176 4.38 0.41 13.23
CA GLY A 176 5.16 1.36 12.48
C GLY A 176 6.01 2.28 13.33
N TRP A 177 7.14 2.74 12.80
CA TRP A 177 8.09 3.57 13.54
C TRP A 177 8.47 2.96 14.91
N VAL A 178 8.72 1.65 14.93
CA VAL A 178 9.10 0.88 16.12
C VAL A 178 10.23 -0.08 15.82
N GLU A 179 11.05 -0.36 16.84
CA GLU A 179 12.04 -1.44 16.79
C GLU A 179 11.35 -2.81 16.85
N VAL A 180 11.70 -3.70 15.93
CA VAL A 180 11.15 -5.06 15.88
C VAL A 180 12.28 -6.08 15.72
N GLY A 181 12.67 -6.72 16.82
CA GLY A 181 13.62 -7.85 16.84
C GLY A 181 12.95 -9.22 16.70
N ALA A 182 13.72 -10.31 16.55
CA ALA A 182 13.20 -11.67 16.42
C ALA A 182 12.36 -12.12 17.62
N CYS A 183 12.72 -11.68 18.83
CA CYS A 183 11.91 -11.93 20.03
C CYS A 183 10.50 -11.35 19.89
N THR A 184 10.38 -10.16 19.30
CA THR A 184 9.10 -9.50 19.05
C THR A 184 8.25 -10.29 18.06
N PHE A 185 8.85 -10.69 16.93
CA PHE A 185 8.16 -11.52 15.92
C PHE A 185 7.70 -12.84 16.50
N LYS A 186 8.59 -13.56 17.19
CA LYS A 186 8.27 -14.85 17.80
C LYS A 186 7.11 -14.71 18.79
N ALA A 187 7.10 -13.68 19.62
CA ALA A 187 6.03 -13.46 20.59
C ALA A 187 4.69 -13.18 19.88
N LEU A 188 4.66 -12.29 18.89
CA LEU A 188 3.42 -11.98 18.15
C LEU A 188 2.88 -13.22 17.42
N LEU A 189 3.75 -13.97 16.74
CA LEU A 189 3.36 -15.14 15.95
C LEU A 189 2.91 -16.33 16.82
N VAL A 190 3.55 -16.54 17.97
CA VAL A 190 3.20 -17.65 18.89
C VAL A 190 1.96 -17.31 19.72
N ASN A 191 1.85 -16.07 20.20
CA ASN A 191 0.82 -15.71 21.16
C ASN A 191 -0.48 -15.19 20.52
N CYS A 192 -0.45 -14.85 19.22
CA CYS A 192 -1.61 -14.41 18.45
C CYS A 192 -2.02 -15.48 17.44
N GLY A 193 -2.60 -16.59 17.91
CA GLY A 193 -2.89 -17.77 17.09
C GLY A 193 -3.93 -17.57 15.96
N CYS A 194 -4.63 -16.43 15.94
CA CYS A 194 -5.57 -16.06 14.89
C CYS A 194 -5.06 -14.95 13.96
N LEU A 195 -3.77 -14.61 14.01
CA LEU A 195 -3.20 -13.54 13.19
C LEU A 195 -3.29 -13.88 11.70
N GLU A 196 -4.03 -13.07 10.95
CA GLU A 196 -4.24 -13.17 9.50
C GLU A 196 -3.48 -12.10 8.71
N SER A 197 -3.21 -10.94 9.31
CA SER A 197 -2.48 -9.84 8.66
C SER A 197 -1.42 -9.24 9.57
N LEU A 198 -0.19 -9.15 9.07
CA LEU A 198 0.93 -8.48 9.72
C LEU A 198 1.47 -7.38 8.80
N SER A 199 1.47 -6.14 9.29
CA SER A 199 2.03 -4.99 8.59
C SER A 199 3.14 -4.35 9.41
N LEU A 200 4.27 -4.08 8.78
CA LEU A 200 5.41 -3.36 9.34
C LEU A 200 5.67 -2.13 8.47
N LYS A 201 5.75 -0.94 9.07
CA LYS A 201 5.94 0.32 8.33
C LYS A 201 7.00 1.18 9.00
N HIS A 202 8.11 1.47 8.32
CA HIS A 202 9.22 2.23 8.93
C HIS A 202 9.73 1.61 10.23
N CYS A 203 9.66 0.28 10.35
CA CYS A 203 10.24 -0.45 11.47
C CYS A 203 11.73 -0.65 11.24
N TRP A 204 12.51 -0.81 12.30
CA TRP A 204 13.94 -1.13 12.21
C TRP A 204 14.29 -2.32 13.10
N SER A 205 15.41 -2.96 12.79
CA SER A 205 15.97 -4.04 13.61
C SER A 205 17.49 -3.99 13.57
N MET A 206 18.12 -4.30 14.71
CA MET A 206 19.56 -4.55 14.78
C MET A 206 19.91 -5.97 14.30
N GLU A 207 18.90 -6.81 14.03
CA GLU A 207 19.08 -8.18 13.60
C GLU A 207 19.00 -8.32 12.07
N ASN A 208 19.71 -9.31 11.53
CA ASN A 208 19.88 -9.54 10.09
C ASN A 208 18.85 -10.51 9.48
N PHE A 209 17.90 -11.02 10.28
CA PHE A 209 16.99 -12.05 9.81
C PHE A 209 15.61 -11.90 10.46
N LEU A 210 14.58 -11.89 9.62
CA LEU A 210 13.19 -11.90 10.06
C LEU A 210 12.62 -13.28 9.78
N ARG A 211 12.19 -13.98 10.84
CA ARG A 211 11.62 -15.33 10.72
C ARG A 211 10.13 -15.32 11.06
N VAL A 212 9.30 -15.49 10.03
CA VAL A 212 7.85 -15.69 10.15
C VAL A 212 7.55 -17.17 10.01
N CYS A 213 7.79 -17.96 11.06
CA CYS A 213 7.56 -19.41 11.00
C CYS A 213 6.60 -19.90 12.07
N GLY A 214 5.66 -20.76 11.67
CA GLY A 214 4.82 -21.50 12.59
C GLY A 214 3.80 -22.37 11.87
N ARG A 215 3.79 -23.67 12.19
CA ARG A 215 2.91 -24.65 11.53
C ARG A 215 1.40 -24.36 11.68
N GLY A 216 1.02 -23.58 12.69
CA GLY A 216 -0.36 -23.17 12.96
C GLY A 216 -0.71 -21.75 12.52
N LEU A 217 0.16 -21.06 11.78
CA LEU A 217 -0.08 -19.67 11.39
C LEU A 217 -1.26 -19.56 10.41
N LYS A 218 -2.19 -18.65 10.73
CA LYS A 218 -3.31 -18.27 9.85
C LYS A 218 -2.99 -17.05 8.98
N LEU A 219 -1.72 -16.65 8.93
CA LEU A 219 -1.26 -15.47 8.22
C LEU A 219 -1.56 -15.58 6.73
N LYS A 220 -2.29 -14.60 6.20
CA LYS A 220 -2.68 -14.45 4.79
C LYS A 220 -1.97 -13.29 4.12
N THR A 221 -1.71 -12.23 4.88
CA THR A 221 -1.13 -10.99 4.37
C THR A 221 0.11 -10.59 5.17
N LEU A 222 1.21 -10.36 4.46
CA LEU A 222 2.43 -9.78 4.99
C LEU A 222 2.76 -8.50 4.23
N VAL A 223 2.83 -7.38 4.95
CA VAL A 223 3.24 -6.08 4.41
C VAL A 223 4.49 -5.61 5.12
N VAL A 224 5.54 -5.32 4.36
CA VAL A 224 6.78 -4.71 4.85
C VAL A 224 7.02 -3.45 4.03
N TYR A 225 6.95 -2.30 4.68
CA TYR A 225 7.00 -1.00 4.00
C TYR A 225 8.11 -0.14 4.60
N LYS A 226 9.10 0.22 3.77
CA LYS A 226 10.23 1.10 4.09
C LYS A 226 10.89 0.77 5.44
N CYS A 227 11.04 -0.52 5.74
CA CYS A 227 11.67 -0.98 6.98
C CYS A 227 13.20 -1.00 6.82
N ARG A 228 13.92 -0.67 7.89
CA ARG A 228 15.39 -0.60 7.91
C ARG A 228 15.96 -1.87 8.54
N PHE A 229 16.32 -2.81 7.70
CA PHE A 229 17.03 -4.03 8.09
C PHE A 229 18.43 -3.99 7.48
N TYR A 230 19.46 -4.26 8.29
CA TYR A 230 20.85 -4.21 7.83
C TYR A 230 21.12 -5.21 6.70
N TYR A 231 20.53 -6.41 6.81
CA TYR A 231 20.39 -7.36 5.72
C TYR A 231 18.94 -7.85 5.68
N PRO A 232 18.12 -7.42 4.70
CA PRO A 232 16.72 -7.81 4.60
C PRO A 232 16.57 -9.27 4.17
N CYS A 233 16.68 -10.21 5.11
CA CYS A 233 16.47 -11.64 4.88
C CYS A 233 15.20 -12.12 5.61
N PHE A 234 14.26 -12.72 4.87
CA PHE A 234 12.94 -13.11 5.36
C PHE A 234 12.71 -14.60 5.17
N ALA A 235 12.73 -15.36 6.27
CA ALA A 235 12.32 -16.77 6.27
C ALA A 235 10.83 -16.87 6.63
N VAL A 236 9.99 -17.29 5.69
CA VAL A 236 8.53 -17.26 5.82
C VAL A 236 7.97 -18.67 5.69
N GLU A 237 7.61 -19.27 6.82
CA GLU A 237 6.85 -20.52 6.92
C GLU A 237 5.41 -20.24 7.35
N ALA A 238 4.61 -19.77 6.39
CA ALA A 238 3.21 -19.40 6.56
C ALA A 238 2.34 -20.09 5.48
N PRO A 239 1.67 -21.21 5.82
CA PRO A 239 1.02 -22.09 4.85
C PRO A 239 -0.18 -21.47 4.11
N ASN A 240 -0.75 -20.41 4.68
CA ASN A 240 -1.95 -19.72 4.17
C ASN A 240 -1.62 -18.34 3.57
N LEU A 241 -0.33 -18.00 3.43
CA LEU A 241 0.08 -16.70 2.90
C LEU A 241 -0.36 -16.59 1.45
N SER A 242 -1.13 -15.55 1.14
CA SER A 242 -1.67 -15.29 -0.19
C SER A 242 -1.23 -13.94 -0.74
N CYS A 243 -0.96 -12.97 0.11
CA CYS A 243 -0.59 -11.61 -0.28
C CYS A 243 0.74 -11.20 0.38
N LEU A 244 1.73 -10.86 -0.45
CA LEU A 244 3.02 -10.33 -0.03
C LEU A 244 3.21 -8.95 -0.65
N ARG A 245 3.40 -7.93 0.19
CA ARG A 245 3.74 -6.57 -0.27
C ARG A 245 5.03 -6.13 0.39
N TYR A 246 6.01 -5.80 -0.42
CA TYR A 246 7.33 -5.39 0.03
C TYR A 246 7.75 -4.08 -0.64
N THR A 247 8.09 -3.09 0.19
CA THR A 247 8.70 -1.83 -0.23
C THR A 247 9.98 -1.62 0.58
N GLY A 248 11.14 -1.53 -0.07
CA GLY A 248 12.42 -1.46 0.63
C GLY A 248 13.62 -1.53 -0.29
N THR A 249 14.80 -1.83 0.25
CA THR A 249 15.95 -2.31 -0.54
C THR A 249 15.76 -3.80 -0.86
N LEU A 250 16.46 -4.31 -1.86
CA LEU A 250 16.35 -5.68 -2.37
C LEU A 250 16.51 -6.72 -1.25
N PRO A 251 15.46 -7.51 -0.97
CA PRO A 251 15.48 -8.52 0.06
C PRO A 251 15.99 -9.87 -0.47
N ARG A 252 16.17 -10.79 0.46
CA ARG A 252 16.18 -12.23 0.20
C ARG A 252 15.00 -12.87 0.90
N PHE A 253 14.21 -13.67 0.19
CA PHE A 253 13.13 -14.46 0.76
C PHE A 253 13.45 -15.96 0.75
N ASP A 254 13.13 -16.61 1.85
CA ASP A 254 13.06 -18.07 1.98
C ASP A 254 11.63 -18.43 2.36
N ILE A 255 10.75 -18.50 1.37
CA ILE A 255 9.33 -18.82 1.57
C ILE A 255 9.15 -20.33 1.48
N SER A 256 8.77 -20.94 2.61
CA SER A 256 8.48 -22.37 2.65
C SER A 256 7.27 -22.65 1.76
N ARG A 257 7.47 -23.49 0.75
CA ARG A 257 6.50 -23.72 -0.31
C ARG A 257 5.35 -24.59 0.20
N ASN A 258 4.16 -24.03 0.26
CA ASN A 258 2.94 -24.81 0.10
C ASN A 258 2.53 -24.77 -1.38
N ASN A 259 2.05 -25.89 -1.92
CA ASN A 259 1.75 -26.08 -3.35
C ASN A 259 0.77 -25.06 -4.00
N ARG A 260 0.20 -24.11 -3.26
CA ARG A 260 -0.79 -23.14 -3.77
C ARG A 260 -0.20 -21.85 -4.36
N GLY A 261 1.08 -21.53 -4.12
CA GLY A 261 1.65 -20.24 -4.57
C GLY A 261 1.04 -19.02 -3.88
N LEU A 262 1.45 -17.83 -4.31
CA LEU A 262 0.93 -16.53 -3.84
C LEU A 262 -0.16 -16.00 -4.77
N ASP A 263 -1.23 -15.43 -4.21
CA ASP A 263 -2.28 -14.80 -5.02
C ASP A 263 -1.82 -13.43 -5.53
N GLU A 264 -1.12 -12.65 -4.70
CA GLU A 264 -0.71 -11.28 -5.00
C GLU A 264 0.70 -11.00 -4.43
N VAL A 265 1.57 -10.50 -5.30
CA VAL A 265 2.93 -10.09 -4.96
C VAL A 265 3.16 -8.65 -5.44
N GLU A 266 3.52 -7.75 -4.53
CA GLU A 266 3.89 -6.38 -4.84
C GLU A 266 5.34 -6.13 -4.39
N LEU A 267 6.20 -5.76 -5.33
CA LEU A 267 7.62 -5.51 -5.10
C LEU A 267 7.97 -4.09 -5.53
N ASP A 268 8.42 -3.29 -4.57
CA ASP A 268 8.83 -1.92 -4.76
C ASP A 268 10.23 -1.66 -4.17
N PHE A 269 11.19 -1.38 -5.04
CA PHE A 269 12.58 -1.13 -4.68
C PHE A 269 12.98 0.32 -4.95
N GLY A 270 12.04 1.26 -4.87
CA GLY A 270 12.33 2.68 -5.06
C GLY A 270 13.33 3.28 -4.07
N LEU A 271 13.64 2.58 -2.96
CA LEU A 271 14.69 2.98 -2.01
C LEU A 271 16.11 2.58 -2.43
N GLU A 272 16.26 1.74 -3.46
CA GLU A 272 17.58 1.38 -3.96
C GLU A 272 18.30 2.59 -4.51
N SER A 273 19.58 2.71 -4.14
CA SER A 273 20.41 3.84 -4.53
C SER A 273 21.28 3.58 -5.74
N VAL A 274 21.42 2.31 -6.13
CA VAL A 274 22.34 1.85 -7.18
C VAL A 274 21.65 0.86 -8.11
N CYS A 275 22.02 0.86 -9.39
CA CYS A 275 21.71 -0.21 -10.34
C CYS A 275 22.98 -0.88 -10.89
N SER A 276 22.92 -2.19 -11.16
CA SER A 276 23.99 -2.95 -11.83
C SER A 276 23.49 -4.31 -12.33
N CYS A 277 24.27 -4.99 -13.18
CA CYS A 277 24.00 -6.38 -13.60
C CYS A 277 23.85 -7.33 -12.39
N SER A 278 24.67 -7.16 -11.35
CA SER A 278 24.54 -7.97 -10.12
C SER A 278 23.21 -7.75 -9.40
N MET A 279 22.59 -6.57 -9.52
CA MET A 279 21.24 -6.34 -9.00
C MET A 279 20.19 -7.05 -9.85
N ALA A 280 20.39 -7.09 -11.17
CA ALA A 280 19.52 -7.80 -12.09
C ALA A 280 19.51 -9.31 -11.79
N ASP A 281 20.68 -9.91 -11.56
CA ASP A 281 20.78 -11.33 -11.16
C ASP A 281 20.05 -11.59 -9.84
N ARG A 282 20.17 -10.66 -8.87
CA ARG A 282 19.43 -10.76 -7.60
C ARG A 282 17.92 -10.64 -7.79
N LEU A 283 17.45 -9.75 -8.67
CA LEU A 283 16.04 -9.64 -9.04
C LEU A 283 15.54 -10.94 -9.68
N TYR A 284 16.33 -11.53 -10.58
CA TYR A 284 16.01 -12.80 -11.20
C TYR A 284 15.81 -13.89 -10.14
N GLN A 285 16.76 -14.05 -9.22
CA GLN A 285 16.65 -15.00 -8.10
C GLN A 285 15.44 -14.72 -7.20
N LEU A 286 15.20 -13.45 -6.88
CA LEU A 286 14.07 -13.03 -6.08
C LEU A 286 12.73 -13.48 -6.68
N PHE A 287 12.57 -13.43 -8.00
CA PHE A 287 11.36 -13.91 -8.65
C PHE A 287 11.14 -15.42 -8.45
N PHE A 288 12.19 -16.24 -8.36
CA PHE A 288 12.06 -17.66 -7.99
C PHE A 288 11.71 -17.88 -6.53
N GLU A 289 12.12 -16.97 -5.65
CA GLU A 289 11.81 -17.03 -4.21
C GLU A 289 10.32 -16.79 -3.94
N VAL A 290 9.65 -15.99 -4.78
CA VAL A 290 8.21 -15.70 -4.69
C VAL A 290 7.32 -16.50 -5.66
N PHE A 291 7.92 -17.34 -6.51
CA PHE A 291 7.20 -18.18 -7.48
C PHE A 291 6.53 -19.42 -6.82
N PRO A 292 5.34 -19.86 -7.26
CA PRO A 292 4.47 -19.26 -8.29
C PRO A 292 3.54 -18.17 -7.73
N MET A 293 3.14 -17.23 -8.58
CA MET A 293 2.24 -16.12 -8.23
C MET A 293 1.20 -15.82 -9.31
N ARG A 294 -0.01 -15.37 -8.93
CA ARG A 294 -1.12 -15.08 -9.87
C ARG A 294 -1.21 -13.61 -10.27
N ALA A 295 -0.93 -12.69 -9.36
CA ALA A 295 -0.89 -11.25 -9.62
C ALA A 295 0.47 -10.68 -9.19
N LEU A 296 1.08 -9.86 -10.04
CA LEU A 296 2.40 -9.27 -9.82
C LEU A 296 2.34 -7.75 -10.02
N THR A 297 2.84 -6.99 -9.05
CA THR A 297 3.08 -5.55 -9.16
C THR A 297 4.56 -5.25 -9.06
N VAL A 298 5.09 -4.50 -10.02
CA VAL A 298 6.52 -4.11 -10.08
C VAL A 298 6.68 -2.60 -10.26
N CYS A 299 7.81 -2.07 -9.77
CA CYS A 299 8.13 -0.64 -9.80
C CYS A 299 9.15 -0.25 -10.89
N THR A 300 9.34 1.05 -11.06
CA THR A 300 10.32 1.67 -11.98
C THR A 300 11.73 1.12 -11.83
N TYR A 301 12.17 0.82 -10.60
CA TYR A 301 13.50 0.24 -10.36
C TYR A 301 13.62 -1.13 -11.04
N ILE A 302 12.63 -2.00 -10.83
CA ILE A 302 12.61 -3.33 -11.43
C ILE A 302 12.61 -3.21 -12.95
N LEU A 303 11.78 -2.34 -13.52
CA LEU A 303 11.69 -2.15 -14.98
C LEU A 303 13.00 -1.68 -15.62
N GLN A 304 13.81 -0.89 -14.91
CA GLN A 304 15.15 -0.51 -15.39
C GLN A 304 16.14 -1.66 -15.23
N VAL A 305 16.19 -2.29 -14.05
CA VAL A 305 17.30 -3.19 -13.68
C VAL A 305 17.18 -4.58 -14.28
N VAL A 306 15.97 -5.15 -14.44
CA VAL A 306 15.82 -6.50 -15.03
C VAL A 306 16.41 -6.60 -16.44
N SER A 307 16.48 -5.47 -17.15
CA SER A 307 17.05 -5.42 -18.48
C SER A 307 18.58 -5.54 -18.51
N MET A 308 19.27 -5.40 -17.37
CA MET A 308 20.73 -5.42 -17.28
C MET A 308 21.32 -6.82 -17.04
N GLY A 309 20.48 -7.80 -16.68
CA GLY A 309 20.91 -9.18 -16.43
C GLY A 309 21.07 -9.96 -17.72
N GLU A 310 21.71 -11.13 -17.67
CA GLU A 310 21.87 -11.99 -18.87
C GLU A 310 20.52 -12.52 -19.39
N ASP A 311 19.56 -12.75 -18.50
CA ASP A 311 18.22 -13.28 -18.81
C ASP A 311 17.20 -12.18 -19.21
N PHE A 312 17.64 -11.02 -19.68
CA PHE A 312 16.80 -9.84 -19.98
C PHE A 312 15.69 -10.06 -21.04
N ILE A 313 15.61 -11.22 -21.67
CA ILE A 313 14.55 -11.59 -22.62
C ILE A 313 13.26 -11.92 -21.87
N GLY A 314 13.35 -12.55 -20.70
CA GLY A 314 12.20 -13.00 -19.93
C GLY A 314 12.57 -14.13 -18.98
N MET A 315 11.62 -14.48 -18.12
CA MET A 315 11.79 -15.56 -17.13
C MET A 315 11.61 -16.95 -17.74
N GLU A 316 12.48 -17.87 -17.32
CA GLU A 316 12.31 -19.31 -17.54
C GLU A 316 12.35 -20.07 -16.20
N PRO A 317 11.23 -20.70 -15.78
CA PRO A 317 9.96 -20.82 -16.47
C PRO A 317 9.15 -19.52 -16.43
N SER A 318 8.27 -19.34 -17.42
CA SER A 318 7.37 -18.19 -17.48
C SER A 318 6.42 -18.13 -16.28
N PHE A 319 6.00 -16.92 -15.93
CA PHE A 319 5.11 -16.68 -14.81
C PHE A 319 3.66 -17.12 -15.12
N PRO A 320 2.97 -17.80 -14.19
CA PRO A 320 1.54 -18.09 -14.29
C PRO A 320 0.67 -16.86 -13.92
N VAL A 321 1.19 -15.65 -14.18
CA VAL A 321 0.57 -14.38 -13.85
C VAL A 321 -0.57 -14.09 -14.82
N THR A 322 -1.72 -13.73 -14.26
CA THR A 322 -2.92 -13.30 -15.00
C THR A 322 -3.19 -11.80 -14.84
N HIS A 323 -2.61 -11.17 -13.81
CA HIS A 323 -2.78 -9.75 -13.51
C HIS A 323 -1.41 -9.11 -13.27
N LEU A 324 -1.03 -8.16 -14.10
CA LEU A 324 0.25 -7.45 -14.01
C LEU A 324 -0.01 -5.96 -13.80
N THR A 325 0.60 -5.39 -12.76
CA THR A 325 0.59 -3.94 -12.51
C THR A 325 2.00 -3.38 -12.66
N LEU A 326 2.18 -2.43 -13.56
CA LEU A 326 3.43 -1.73 -13.81
C LEU A 326 3.35 -0.33 -13.22
N LYS A 327 4.10 -0.06 -12.14
CA LYS A 327 4.33 1.30 -11.65
C LYS A 327 5.54 1.88 -12.36
N THR A 328 5.31 2.82 -13.28
CA THR A 328 6.30 3.21 -14.29
C THR A 328 6.33 4.72 -14.50
N ALA A 329 7.50 5.26 -14.80
CA ALA A 329 7.63 6.63 -15.31
C ALA A 329 7.53 6.69 -16.85
N MET A 330 7.36 5.53 -17.51
CA MET A 330 7.46 5.35 -18.96
C MET A 330 8.76 5.95 -19.54
N HIS A 331 9.84 5.90 -18.77
CA HIS A 331 11.15 6.37 -19.23
C HIS A 331 11.75 5.42 -20.29
N ASP A 332 12.68 5.91 -21.11
CA ASP A 332 13.33 5.12 -22.18
C ASP A 332 14.01 3.85 -21.62
N TYR A 333 14.57 3.96 -20.42
CA TYR A 333 15.26 2.87 -19.70
C TYR A 333 14.31 1.81 -19.13
N GLU A 334 13.01 2.07 -19.09
CA GLU A 334 12.01 1.12 -18.59
C GLU A 334 11.42 0.25 -19.71
N GLN A 335 11.61 0.63 -20.98
CA GLN A 335 10.92 0.01 -22.12
C GLN A 335 11.28 -1.46 -22.30
N VAL A 336 12.54 -1.82 -22.08
CA VAL A 336 12.99 -3.23 -22.14
C VAL A 336 12.40 -4.03 -20.98
N GLY A 337 12.33 -3.47 -19.78
CA GLY A 337 11.67 -4.13 -18.64
C GLY A 337 10.18 -4.34 -18.86
N ILE A 338 9.47 -3.40 -19.50
CA ILE A 338 8.05 -3.58 -19.86
C ILE A 338 7.92 -4.79 -20.81
N ARG A 339 8.78 -4.87 -21.83
CA ARG A 339 8.83 -6.01 -22.77
C ARG A 339 9.17 -7.33 -22.07
N TYR A 340 10.11 -7.32 -21.14
CA TYR A 340 10.47 -8.48 -20.31
C TYR A 340 9.26 -9.07 -19.61
N PHE A 341 8.42 -8.26 -18.97
CA PHE A 341 7.24 -8.77 -18.27
C PHE A 341 6.12 -9.21 -19.22
N LEU A 342 5.91 -8.53 -20.35
CA LEU A 342 4.96 -9.01 -21.37
C LEU A 342 5.36 -10.38 -21.93
N ASN A 343 6.67 -10.60 -22.14
CA ASN A 343 7.18 -11.90 -22.58
C ASN A 343 7.10 -12.96 -21.47
N SER A 344 7.37 -12.59 -20.22
CA SER A 344 7.40 -13.49 -19.07
C SER A 344 6.01 -13.94 -18.59
N CYS A 345 4.93 -13.26 -19.00
CA CYS A 345 3.56 -13.51 -18.54
C CYS A 345 2.64 -13.95 -19.69
N PRO A 346 2.79 -15.18 -20.24
CA PRO A 346 2.03 -15.63 -21.42
C PRO A 346 0.52 -15.79 -21.18
N HIS A 347 0.08 -15.85 -19.93
CA HIS A 347 -1.33 -16.01 -19.52
C HIS A 347 -1.96 -14.70 -19.00
N LEU A 348 -1.34 -13.56 -19.28
CA LEU A 348 -1.79 -12.26 -18.78
C LEU A 348 -3.18 -11.92 -19.34
N GLU A 349 -4.15 -11.66 -18.46
CA GLU A 349 -5.52 -11.27 -18.81
C GLU A 349 -5.78 -9.79 -18.56
N THR A 350 -5.15 -9.23 -17.51
CA THR A 350 -5.32 -7.83 -17.09
C THR A 350 -3.97 -7.15 -16.93
N LEU A 351 -3.78 -6.01 -17.59
CA LEU A 351 -2.60 -5.16 -17.46
C LEU A 351 -2.99 -3.79 -16.90
N GLU A 352 -2.46 -3.44 -15.74
CA GLU A 352 -2.58 -2.10 -15.16
C GLU A 352 -1.26 -1.35 -15.28
N ILE A 353 -1.29 -0.13 -15.81
CA ILE A 353 -0.13 0.76 -15.93
C ILE A 353 -0.39 1.98 -15.05
N GLN A 354 0.35 2.11 -13.96
CA GLN A 354 0.30 3.25 -13.04
C GLN A 354 1.43 4.22 -13.36
N LEU A 355 1.11 5.31 -14.05
CA LEU A 355 2.06 6.36 -14.41
C LEU A 355 2.31 7.28 -13.23
N GLY A 356 3.57 7.46 -12.88
CA GLY A 356 4.00 8.30 -11.77
C GLY A 356 5.45 8.73 -11.90
N PRO A 357 5.95 9.56 -10.97
CA PRO A 357 7.38 9.87 -10.91
C PRO A 357 8.19 8.60 -10.59
N GLY A 358 9.38 8.49 -11.17
CA GLY A 358 10.32 7.41 -10.91
C GLY A 358 11.75 7.94 -10.86
N ARG A 359 12.60 7.33 -10.02
CA ARG A 359 14.03 7.62 -10.00
C ARG A 359 14.68 6.98 -11.22
N ILE A 360 15.36 7.78 -12.02
CA ILE A 360 16.04 7.33 -13.24
C ILE A 360 17.55 7.30 -12.99
N PHE A 361 18.19 6.17 -13.29
CA PHE A 361 19.60 5.93 -12.99
C PHE A 361 20.50 6.30 -14.19
N HIS A 362 20.57 7.58 -14.56
CA HIS A 362 21.26 8.00 -15.79
C HIS A 362 22.74 7.59 -15.88
N ASP A 363 23.51 7.73 -14.80
CA ASP A 363 24.96 7.55 -14.83
C ASP A 363 25.40 6.08 -14.63
N GLU A 364 24.51 5.25 -14.07
CA GLU A 364 24.78 3.85 -13.71
C GLU A 364 24.06 2.85 -14.62
N TYR A 365 23.14 3.33 -15.46
CA TYR A 365 22.35 2.47 -16.34
C TYR A 365 23.19 1.98 -17.51
N GLU A 366 23.54 0.69 -17.47
CA GLU A 366 24.20 -0.03 -18.56
C GLU A 366 23.17 -0.93 -19.25
N ALA A 367 22.54 -0.44 -20.32
CA ALA A 367 21.71 -1.31 -21.16
C ALA A 367 22.56 -2.35 -21.89
N PRO A 368 22.05 -3.58 -22.09
CA PRO A 368 22.71 -4.58 -22.93
C PRO A 368 22.82 -4.13 -24.41
N TYR A 369 22.05 -3.12 -24.82
CA TYR A 369 22.11 -2.49 -26.14
C TYR A 369 22.33 -0.98 -26.00
N THR A 370 23.44 -0.47 -26.52
CA THR A 370 23.65 0.97 -26.69
C THR A 370 22.67 1.50 -27.73
N GLY A 371 21.89 2.54 -27.40
CA GLY A 371 20.99 3.22 -28.34
C GLY A 371 19.54 2.71 -28.39
N LEU A 372 18.90 2.48 -27.24
CA LEU A 372 17.48 2.13 -27.18
C LEU A 372 16.60 3.34 -27.54
N ASP A 373 16.16 3.42 -28.80
CA ASP A 373 15.06 4.31 -29.19
C ASP A 373 13.72 3.59 -28.94
N PRO A 374 12.88 4.05 -28.00
CA PRO A 374 11.56 3.49 -27.77
C PRO A 374 10.69 3.41 -29.03
N HIS A 375 10.85 4.36 -29.95
CA HIS A 375 10.12 4.36 -31.22
C HIS A 375 10.51 3.16 -32.09
N GLU A 376 11.80 2.78 -32.13
CA GLU A 376 12.25 1.58 -32.83
C GLU A 376 11.66 0.31 -32.20
N LEU A 377 11.61 0.23 -30.87
CA LEU A 377 11.14 -0.95 -30.15
C LEU A 377 9.63 -1.22 -30.31
N TRP A 378 8.81 -0.18 -30.29
CA TRP A 378 7.35 -0.32 -30.24
C TRP A 378 6.66 -0.07 -31.58
N ILE A 379 7.25 0.74 -32.47
CA ILE A 379 6.60 1.18 -33.70
C ILE A 379 7.24 0.54 -34.93
N ARG A 380 8.56 0.65 -35.11
CA ARG A 380 9.21 0.18 -36.34
C ARG A 380 9.50 -1.31 -36.36
N HIS A 381 9.97 -1.87 -35.24
CA HIS A 381 10.31 -3.29 -35.12
C HIS A 381 9.60 -3.95 -33.93
N PRO A 382 8.25 -3.92 -33.88
CA PRO A 382 7.51 -4.44 -32.74
C PRO A 382 7.63 -5.96 -32.65
N VAL A 383 8.02 -6.44 -31.48
CA VAL A 383 7.84 -7.86 -31.11
C VAL A 383 6.42 -8.02 -30.58
N VAL A 384 5.67 -8.95 -31.18
CA VAL A 384 4.29 -9.23 -30.78
C VAL A 384 4.27 -10.32 -29.72
N PHE A 385 3.96 -9.96 -28.48
CA PHE A 385 3.96 -10.92 -27.37
C PHE A 385 2.71 -11.82 -27.41
N LEU A 386 2.90 -13.08 -26.97
CA LEU A 386 1.83 -14.08 -26.96
C LEU A 386 0.63 -13.61 -26.14
N CYS A 387 0.88 -13.05 -24.96
CA CYS A 387 -0.16 -12.59 -24.05
C CYS A 387 -1.02 -11.49 -24.68
N VAL A 388 -0.40 -10.52 -25.36
CA VAL A 388 -1.09 -9.41 -26.04
C VAL A 388 -2.04 -9.92 -27.11
N THR A 389 -1.67 -10.98 -27.83
CA THR A 389 -2.46 -11.51 -28.94
C THR A 389 -3.51 -12.54 -28.53
N HIS A 390 -3.32 -13.27 -27.43
CA HIS A 390 -4.13 -14.45 -27.10
C HIS A 390 -4.86 -14.39 -25.78
N THR A 391 -4.40 -13.61 -24.79
CA THR A 391 -4.95 -13.67 -23.42
C THR A 391 -5.33 -12.31 -22.84
N LEU A 392 -4.67 -11.22 -23.24
CA LEU A 392 -4.86 -9.89 -22.64
C LEU A 392 -6.18 -9.27 -23.08
N ARG A 393 -7.12 -9.17 -22.13
CA ARG A 393 -8.49 -8.68 -22.35
C ARG A 393 -8.69 -7.26 -21.85
N GLU A 394 -8.09 -6.91 -20.72
CA GLU A 394 -8.30 -5.62 -20.07
C GLU A 394 -6.98 -4.87 -19.85
N VAL A 395 -6.95 -3.61 -20.26
CA VAL A 395 -5.86 -2.68 -19.94
C VAL A 395 -6.42 -1.44 -19.26
N GLU A 396 -5.81 -1.07 -18.13
CA GLU A 396 -6.10 0.19 -17.45
C GLU A 396 -4.81 1.01 -17.31
N ILE A 397 -4.81 2.23 -17.85
CA ILE A 397 -3.69 3.17 -17.76
C ILE A 397 -4.10 4.33 -16.86
N LYS A 398 -3.41 4.52 -15.74
CA LYS A 398 -3.66 5.58 -14.75
C LYS A 398 -2.59 6.65 -14.83
N GLY A 399 -2.99 7.91 -14.77
CA GLY A 399 -2.06 9.05 -14.76
C GLY A 399 -1.54 9.45 -16.13
N PHE A 400 -2.27 9.14 -17.22
CA PHE A 400 -1.84 9.39 -18.59
C PHE A 400 -1.64 10.88 -18.88
N LYS A 401 -0.46 11.22 -19.42
CA LYS A 401 -0.05 12.58 -19.81
C LYS A 401 0.17 12.70 -21.32
N GLY A 402 0.21 11.58 -22.06
CA GLY A 402 0.38 11.56 -23.51
C GLY A 402 1.82 11.80 -23.95
N THR A 403 2.80 11.34 -23.16
CA THR A 403 4.20 11.36 -23.58
C THR A 403 4.44 10.41 -24.76
N PRO A 404 5.51 10.59 -25.57
CA PRO A 404 5.78 9.71 -26.71
C PRO A 404 5.78 8.22 -26.33
N ASN A 405 6.48 7.84 -25.25
CA ASN A 405 6.55 6.45 -24.81
C ASN A 405 5.20 5.89 -24.35
N GLU A 406 4.39 6.69 -23.64
CA GLU A 406 3.02 6.31 -23.28
C GLU A 406 2.17 6.04 -24.54
N ILE A 407 2.29 6.88 -25.56
CA ILE A 407 1.57 6.73 -26.83
C ILE A 407 2.09 5.51 -27.59
N TYR A 408 3.39 5.24 -27.60
CA TYR A 408 3.96 4.09 -28.30
C TYR A 408 3.45 2.77 -27.72
N VAL A 409 3.46 2.63 -26.38
CA VAL A 409 2.95 1.43 -25.71
C VAL A 409 1.44 1.29 -25.92
N LEU A 410 0.67 2.38 -25.76
CA LEU A 410 -0.77 2.37 -26.00
C LEU A 410 -1.11 1.97 -27.44
N ASN A 411 -0.41 2.54 -28.42
CA ASN A 411 -0.58 2.23 -29.84
C ASN A 411 -0.28 0.75 -30.12
N TYR A 412 0.82 0.24 -29.58
CA TYR A 412 1.17 -1.17 -29.69
C TYR A 412 0.05 -2.07 -29.13
N LEU A 413 -0.47 -1.78 -27.93
CA LEU A 413 -1.53 -2.57 -27.31
C LEU A 413 -2.84 -2.57 -28.13
N VAL A 414 -3.24 -1.41 -28.66
CA VAL A 414 -4.44 -1.29 -29.50
C VAL A 414 -4.27 -2.02 -30.84
N THR A 415 -3.10 -1.87 -31.46
CA THR A 415 -2.79 -2.40 -32.79
C THR A 415 -2.61 -3.91 -32.80
N TYR A 416 -2.08 -4.50 -31.71
CA TYR A 416 -1.77 -5.94 -31.66
C TYR A 416 -2.68 -6.74 -30.71
N GLY A 417 -3.48 -6.08 -29.87
CA GLY A 417 -4.40 -6.69 -28.92
C GLY A 417 -5.63 -7.33 -29.57
N ARG A 418 -5.50 -8.55 -30.12
CA ARG A 418 -6.58 -9.21 -30.90
C ARG A 418 -7.78 -9.65 -30.06
N VAL A 419 -7.54 -10.02 -28.81
CA VAL A 419 -8.58 -10.46 -27.87
C VAL A 419 -8.96 -9.37 -26.85
N MET A 420 -8.47 -8.15 -27.06
CA MET A 420 -8.69 -7.03 -26.17
C MET A 420 -10.17 -6.66 -26.11
N GLU A 421 -10.76 -6.65 -24.92
CA GLU A 421 -12.17 -6.32 -24.68
C GLU A 421 -12.31 -4.88 -24.20
N LYS A 422 -11.35 -4.40 -23.40
CA LYS A 422 -11.47 -3.09 -22.75
C LYS A 422 -10.12 -2.41 -22.57
N ILE A 423 -10.04 -1.14 -22.98
CA ILE A 423 -8.94 -0.23 -22.64
C ILE A 423 -9.53 0.98 -21.93
N THR A 424 -9.04 1.26 -20.72
CA THR A 424 -9.42 2.44 -19.94
C THR A 424 -8.21 3.33 -19.73
N VAL A 425 -8.26 4.57 -20.23
CA VAL A 425 -7.22 5.58 -20.03
C VAL A 425 -7.74 6.65 -19.06
N ILE A 426 -7.17 6.69 -17.86
CA ILE A 426 -7.45 7.69 -16.84
C ILE A 426 -6.36 8.76 -16.89
N THR A 427 -6.76 9.95 -17.31
CA THR A 427 -5.83 11.07 -17.55
C THR A 427 -5.33 11.69 -16.23
N SER A 428 -4.11 12.23 -16.23
CA SER A 428 -3.55 12.87 -15.04
C SER A 428 -4.33 14.15 -14.68
N GLY A 429 -4.63 14.32 -13.39
CA GLY A 429 -5.19 15.55 -12.84
C GLY A 429 -4.14 16.64 -12.57
N GLU A 430 -2.85 16.33 -12.73
CA GLU A 430 -1.73 17.21 -12.36
C GLU A 430 -1.33 18.15 -13.50
N MET A 431 -1.10 19.43 -13.20
CA MET A 431 -0.45 20.32 -14.17
C MET A 431 1.04 19.97 -14.28
N SER A 432 1.59 20.06 -15.48
CA SER A 432 3.02 19.92 -15.72
C SER A 432 3.47 20.87 -16.82
N ASN A 433 4.78 20.95 -17.04
CA ASN A 433 5.34 21.71 -18.16
C ASN A 433 4.83 21.23 -19.54
N ARG A 434 4.28 20.01 -19.61
CA ARG A 434 3.73 19.42 -20.84
C ARG A 434 2.24 19.70 -21.07
N GLY A 435 1.54 20.29 -20.09
CA GLY A 435 0.15 20.68 -20.28
C GLY A 435 -0.69 20.62 -19.01
N ASN A 436 -2.00 20.54 -19.22
CA ASN A 436 -3.01 20.49 -18.19
C ASN A 436 -3.96 19.30 -18.46
N PRO A 437 -4.84 18.94 -17.52
CA PRO A 437 -5.74 17.80 -17.67
C PRO A 437 -6.57 17.80 -18.96
N THR A 438 -6.99 18.99 -19.43
CA THR A 438 -7.73 19.12 -20.70
C THR A 438 -6.88 18.72 -21.90
N VAL A 439 -5.60 19.11 -21.93
CA VAL A 439 -4.65 18.73 -22.99
C VAL A 439 -4.45 17.22 -22.99
N TYR A 440 -4.18 16.61 -21.84
CA TYR A 440 -3.96 15.15 -21.76
C TYR A 440 -5.19 14.38 -22.20
N ARG A 441 -6.39 14.84 -21.85
CA ARG A 441 -7.66 14.24 -22.30
C ARG A 441 -7.85 14.34 -23.80
N ASN A 442 -7.45 15.45 -24.42
CA ASN A 442 -7.49 15.58 -25.88
C ASN A 442 -6.51 14.62 -26.57
N ILE A 443 -5.29 14.47 -26.04
CA ILE A 443 -4.30 13.51 -26.56
C ILE A 443 -4.84 12.07 -26.41
N ALA A 444 -5.36 11.71 -25.24
CA ALA A 444 -5.95 10.39 -25.02
C ALA A 444 -7.14 10.11 -25.96
N LYS A 445 -7.96 11.12 -26.27
CA LYS A 445 -9.04 11.00 -27.26
C LYS A 445 -8.52 10.81 -28.69
N GLN A 446 -7.37 11.39 -29.04
CA GLN A 446 -6.77 11.13 -30.35
C GLN A 446 -6.34 9.66 -30.48
N ALA A 447 -5.98 8.99 -29.39
CA ALA A 447 -5.66 7.56 -29.39
C ALA A 447 -6.88 6.67 -29.74
N LEU A 448 -8.11 7.18 -29.65
CA LEU A 448 -9.31 6.47 -30.15
C LEU A 448 -9.32 6.30 -31.67
N MET A 449 -8.50 7.07 -32.39
CA MET A 449 -8.39 6.99 -33.85
C MET A 449 -7.43 5.89 -34.31
N ILE A 450 -6.74 5.22 -33.39
CA ILE A 450 -5.83 4.12 -33.70
C ILE A 450 -6.66 2.92 -34.16
N GLU A 451 -6.26 2.31 -35.28
CA GLU A 451 -6.93 1.13 -35.81
C GLU A 451 -6.71 -0.05 -34.87
N SER A 452 -7.79 -0.58 -34.30
CA SER A 452 -7.71 -1.69 -33.36
C SER A 452 -7.71 -3.04 -34.07
N ALA A 453 -6.87 -3.96 -33.60
CA ALA A 453 -6.92 -5.36 -34.01
C ALA A 453 -8.12 -6.13 -33.43
N SER A 454 -8.74 -5.64 -32.34
CA SER A 454 -9.92 -6.26 -31.76
C SER A 454 -11.19 -5.61 -32.28
N GLN A 455 -12.13 -6.45 -32.72
CA GLN A 455 -13.45 -5.99 -33.19
C GLN A 455 -14.39 -5.60 -32.04
N ASN A 456 -14.09 -6.02 -30.81
CA ASN A 456 -14.96 -5.85 -29.65
C ASN A 456 -14.38 -4.85 -28.62
N LEU A 457 -13.35 -4.09 -28.99
CA LEU A 457 -12.66 -3.21 -28.06
C LEU A 457 -13.57 -2.05 -27.61
N LEU A 458 -13.85 -1.99 -26.30
CA LEU A 458 -14.37 -0.80 -25.63
C LEU A 458 -13.20 0.08 -25.16
N PHE A 459 -12.94 1.17 -25.87
CA PHE A 459 -11.93 2.16 -25.48
C PHE A 459 -12.59 3.34 -24.76
N THR A 460 -12.32 3.50 -23.46
CA THR A 460 -12.83 4.58 -22.60
C THR A 460 -11.72 5.54 -22.16
N VAL A 461 -12.00 6.85 -22.18
CA VAL A 461 -11.12 7.91 -21.66
C VAL A 461 -11.81 8.68 -20.54
N LEU A 462 -11.26 8.61 -19.32
CA LEU A 462 -11.81 9.19 -18.10
C LEU A 462 -11.11 10.47 -17.67
#